data_AF-A0AAW5R7M6-F1
#
_entry.id   AF-A0AAW5R7M6-F1
#
_cell.length_a   1.000
_cell.length_b   1.000
_cell.length_c   1.000
_cell.angle_alpha   90.00
_cell.angle_beta   90.00
_cell.angle_gamma   90.00
#
_symmetry.space_group_name_H-M   'P 1'
#
loop_
_entity.id
_entity.type
_entity.pdbx_description
1 polymer ?
#
loop_
_entity_poly.entity_id
_entity_poly.type
_entity_poly.pdbx_seq_one_letter_code
_entity_poly.pdbx_strand_id
1 'polypeptide(L)' 'LERRAAEHVSILDAMIADLGVRWLKGYPADPAALTSLVNTFNRSATVLGWQRRARDITPSLDDYMANRAAQKAGEDA' A
#
# COMPACT_ATOMS: atom_id res chain seq x y z
N LEU A 1 6.18 24.40 -11.38
CA LEU A 1 4.88 23.79 -11.05
C LEU A 1 5.05 22.29 -10.79
N GLU A 2 5.73 21.56 -11.68
CA GLU A 2 5.99 20.10 -11.54
C GLU A 2 6.62 19.68 -10.20
N ARG A 3 7.66 20.39 -9.72
CA ARG A 3 8.25 20.11 -8.39
C ARG A 3 7.21 20.13 -7.27
N ARG A 4 6.36 21.15 -7.23
CA ARG A 4 5.31 21.28 -6.20
C ARG A 4 4.27 20.17 -6.32
N ALA A 5 3.92 19.79 -7.55
CA ALA A 5 3.00 18.68 -7.79
C ALA A 5 3.60 17.35 -7.30
N ALA A 6 4.88 17.08 -7.56
CA ALA A 6 5.57 15.90 -7.05
C ALA A 6 5.62 15.88 -5.51
N GLU A 7 5.94 17.03 -4.88
CA GLU A 7 5.91 17.19 -3.42
C GLU A 7 4.52 16.90 -2.83
N HIS A 8 3.46 17.44 -3.43
CA HIS A 8 2.08 17.21 -2.98
C HIS A 8 1.67 15.74 -3.10
N VAL A 9 2.06 15.06 -4.18
CA VAL A 9 1.78 13.63 -4.35
C VAL A 9 2.48 12.79 -3.28
N SER A 10 3.73 13.10 -2.95
CA SER A 10 4.45 12.42 -1.86
C SER A 10 3.79 12.64 -0.49
N ILE A 11 3.24 13.84 -0.24
CA ILE A 11 2.50 14.11 0.99
C ILE A 11 1.22 13.27 1.06
N LEU A 12 0.48 13.17 -0.05
CA LEU A 12 -0.73 12.34 -0.12
C LEU A 12 -0.43 10.86 0.16
N ASP A 13 0.67 10.32 -0.38
CA ASP A 13 1.11 8.95 -0.10
C ASP A 13 1.40 8.72 1.39
N ALA A 14 2.14 9.66 2.00
CA ALA A 14 2.44 9.60 3.44
C ALA A 14 1.18 9.66 4.31
N MET A 15 0.19 10.48 3.93
CA MET A 15 -1.10 10.57 4.64
C MET A 15 -1.91 9.27 4.53
N ILE A 16 -1.93 8.64 3.35
CA ILE A 16 -2.60 7.34 3.13
C ILE A 16 -1.95 6.27 4.01
N ALA A 17 -0.61 6.21 4.02
CA ALA A 17 0.15 5.26 4.82
C ALA A 17 -0.10 5.44 6.34
N ASP A 18 -0.05 6.67 6.84
CA ASP A 18 -0.34 6.98 8.25
C ASP A 18 -1.76 6.56 8.65
N LEU A 19 -2.76 6.87 7.82
CA LEU A 19 -4.14 6.47 8.10
C LEU A 19 -4.29 4.95 8.17
N GLY A 20 -3.63 4.22 7.26
CA GLY A 20 -3.58 2.76 7.27
C GLY A 20 -2.94 2.20 8.55
N VAL A 21 -1.80 2.77 8.98
CA VAL A 21 -1.12 2.38 10.22
C VAL A 21 -2.00 2.64 11.44
N ARG A 22 -2.68 3.79 11.51
CA ARG A 22 -3.60 4.10 12.61
C ARG A 22 -4.77 3.12 12.64
N TRP A 23 -5.37 2.81 11.50
CA TRP A 23 -6.44 1.83 11.43
C TRP A 23 -5.99 0.45 11.93
N LEU A 24 -4.81 -0.02 11.51
CA LEU A 24 -4.23 -1.29 11.97
C LEU A 24 -3.93 -1.32 13.48
N LYS A 25 -3.73 -0.16 14.11
CA LYS A 25 -3.57 -0.02 15.57
C LYS A 25 -4.91 0.03 16.32
N GLY A 26 -6.05 -0.07 15.62
CA GLY A 26 -7.38 -0.03 16.20
C GLY A 26 -7.98 1.37 16.33
N TYR A 27 -7.32 2.41 15.78
CA TYR A 27 -7.94 3.73 15.72
C TYR A 27 -9.07 3.75 14.69
N PRO A 28 -10.16 4.48 14.95
CA PRO A 28 -11.22 4.65 13.96
C PRO A 28 -10.66 5.37 12.72
N ALA A 29 -11.02 4.86 11.55
CA ALA A 29 -10.73 5.50 10.27
C ALA A 29 -12.03 6.02 9.68
N ASP A 30 -12.00 7.25 9.14
CA ASP A 30 -13.07 7.76 8.30
C ASP A 30 -12.86 7.29 6.85
N PRO A 31 -13.74 6.43 6.30
CA PRO A 31 -13.63 5.97 4.92
C PRO A 31 -13.74 7.10 3.90
N ALA A 32 -14.47 8.18 4.20
CA ALA A 32 -14.62 9.32 3.31
C ALA A 32 -13.31 10.11 3.17
N ALA A 33 -12.60 10.33 4.28
CA ALA A 33 -11.26 10.92 4.26
C ALA A 33 -10.26 10.06 3.47
N LEU A 34 -10.24 8.74 3.71
CA LEU A 34 -9.34 7.82 3.00
C LEU A 34 -9.58 7.84 1.48
N THR A 35 -10.84 7.69 1.06
CA THR A 35 -11.21 7.69 -0.36
C THR A 35 -10.87 9.01 -1.04
N SER A 36 -11.04 10.13 -0.34
CA SER A 36 -10.67 11.46 -0.85
C SER A 36 -9.16 11.59 -1.07
N LEU A 37 -8.33 11.11 -0.14
CA LEU A 37 -6.87 11.10 -0.28
C LEU A 37 -6.42 10.22 -1.46
N VAL A 38 -6.93 8.99 -1.53
CA VAL A 38 -6.60 8.04 -2.61
C VAL A 38 -7.01 8.58 -3.97
N ASN A 39 -8.20 9.17 -4.10
CA ASN A 39 -8.65 9.78 -5.36
C ASN A 39 -7.79 10.96 -5.77
N THR A 40 -7.41 11.82 -4.82
CA THR A 40 -6.54 12.97 -5.08
C THR A 40 -5.14 12.53 -5.49
N PHE A 41 -4.59 11.51 -4.82
CA PHE A 41 -3.32 10.88 -5.16
C PHE A 41 -3.36 10.33 -6.60
N ASN A 42 -4.35 9.50 -6.93
CA ASN A 42 -4.46 8.86 -8.25
C ASN A 42 -4.56 9.90 -9.38
N ARG A 43 -5.36 10.97 -9.21
CA ARG A 43 -5.48 12.04 -10.20
C ARG A 43 -4.17 12.80 -10.38
N SER A 44 -3.51 13.12 -9.29
CA SER A 44 -2.26 13.89 -9.29
C SER A 44 -1.09 13.07 -9.87
N ALA A 45 -1.00 11.79 -9.52
CA ALA A 45 -0.05 10.84 -10.09
C ALA A 45 -0.25 10.66 -11.60
N THR A 46 -1.51 10.56 -12.06
CA THR A 46 -1.84 10.49 -13.49
C THR A 46 -1.35 11.72 -14.25
N VAL A 47 -1.54 12.93 -13.69
CA VAL A 47 -1.05 14.19 -14.29
C VAL A 47 0.48 14.21 -14.40
N LEU A 48 1.19 13.64 -13.43
CA LEU A 48 2.64 13.51 -13.44
C LEU A 48 3.15 12.35 -14.32
N GLY A 49 2.27 11.62 -15.00
CA GLY A 49 2.61 10.49 -15.86
C GLY A 49 3.02 9.22 -15.10
N TRP A 50 2.79 9.16 -13.79
CA TRP A 50 3.12 7.98 -12.99
C TRP A 50 2.24 6.81 -13.39
N GLN A 51 2.88 5.66 -13.59
CA GLN A 51 2.19 4.42 -13.92
C GLN A 51 1.96 3.61 -12.65
N ARG A 52 0.75 3.06 -12.51
CA ARG A 52 0.48 2.06 -11.47
C ARG A 52 1.43 0.88 -11.67
N ARG A 53 2.39 0.70 -10.77
CA ARG A 53 3.22 -0.51 -10.70
C ARG A 53 2.59 -1.44 -9.67
N ALA A 54 2.24 -2.65 -10.09
CA ALA A 54 1.85 -3.69 -9.14
C ALA A 54 3.02 -3.92 -8.18
N ARG A 55 2.71 -4.10 -6.90
CA ARG A 55 3.71 -4.52 -5.92
C ARG A 55 4.26 -5.87 -6.36
N ASP A 56 5.58 -6.04 -6.32
CA ASP A 56 6.17 -7.37 -6.46
C ASP A 56 5.75 -8.19 -5.23
N ILE A 57 4.99 -9.24 -5.49
CA ILE A 57 4.46 -10.15 -4.46
C ILE A 57 5.28 -11.43 -4.39
N THR A 58 6.51 -11.46 -4.91
CA THR A 58 7.40 -12.62 -4.82
C THR A 58 8.09 -12.64 -3.45
N PRO A 59 8.11 -13.77 -2.71
CA PRO A 59 7.48 -15.05 -3.03
C PRO A 59 5.95 -14.96 -2.92
N SER A 60 5.25 -15.59 -3.87
CA SER A 60 3.79 -15.56 -3.95
C SER A 60 3.13 -16.14 -2.69
N LEU A 61 1.83 -15.89 -2.53
CA LEU A 61 1.06 -16.53 -1.45
C LEU A 61 1.13 -18.05 -1.54
N ASP A 62 1.15 -18.61 -2.76
CA ASP A 62 1.29 -20.05 -2.99
C ASP A 62 2.68 -20.54 -2.55
N ASP A 63 3.74 -19.80 -2.89
CA ASP A 63 5.11 -20.11 -2.44
C ASP A 63 5.23 -20.05 -0.91
N TYR A 64 4.56 -19.06 -0.29
CA TYR A 64 4.51 -18.93 1.16
C TYR A 64 3.80 -20.12 1.81
N MET A 65 2.64 -20.52 1.28
CA MET A 65 1.87 -21.67 1.76
C MET A 65 2.66 -22.98 1.61
N ALA A 66 3.32 -23.18 0.46
CA ALA A 66 4.16 -24.34 0.21
C ALA A 66 5.35 -24.40 1.18
N ASN A 67 6.07 -23.29 1.37
CA ASN A 67 7.19 -23.21 2.31
C ASN A 67 6.74 -23.47 3.75
N ARG A 68 5.59 -22.92 4.15
CA ARG A 68 5.08 -23.11 5.51
C ARG A 68 4.60 -24.53 5.78
N ALA A 69 4.01 -25.19 4.78
CA ALA A 69 3.65 -26.60 4.85
C ALA A 69 4.91 -27.50 4.97
N ALA A 70 5.95 -27.19 4.19
CA ALA A 70 7.21 -27.93 4.24
C ALA A 70 7.93 -27.78 5.60
N GLN A 71 7.97 -26.58 6.17
CA GLN A 71 8.51 -26.34 7.51
C GLN A 71 7.79 -27.18 8.57
N LYS A 72 6.44 -27.17 8.57
CA LYS A 72 5.64 -27.95 9.50
C LYS A 72 5.91 -29.46 9.38
N ALA A 73 5.98 -29.98 8.16
CA ALA A 73 6.26 -31.40 7.94
C ALA A 73 7.66 -31.83 8.41
N GLY A 74 8.63 -30.91 8.41
CA GLY A 74 9.98 -31.16 8.93
C GLY A 74 10.10 -31.01 10.45
N GLU A 75 9.21 -30.26 11.11
CA GLU A 75 9.12 -30.19 12.57
C GLU A 75 8.46 -31.44 13.18
N ASP A 76 7.57 -32.10 12.43
CA ASP A 76 6.83 -33.30 12.82
C ASP A 76 7.60 -34.63 12.52
N ALA A 77 8.80 -34.56 11.93
CA ALA A 77 9.63 -35.70 11.49
C ALA A 77 10.85 -35.92 12.39
#